data_AF-A0A7J9JX34-F1
#
_entry.id   AF-A0A7J9JX34-F1
#
_cell.length_a   1.000
_cell.length_b   1.000
_cell.length_c   1.000
_cell.angle_alpha   90.00
_cell.angle_beta   90.00
_cell.angle_gamma   90.00
#
_symmetry.space_group_name_H-M   'P 1'
#
loop_
_entity.id
_entity.type
_entity.pdbx_description
1 polymer ?
#
loop_
_entity_poly.entity_id
_entity_poly.type
_entity_poly.pdbx_seq_one_letter_code
_entity_poly.pdbx_strand_id
1 'polypeptide(L)'
;MPVKLAQSSFRDRTQEFQSVAERLRKSFSSGPGQNGPSSSTSRAEEQRSVVAHQSEFNRRASKIGFGIHQTSQKLSKLAKLAKRTSVFDDPTMEIQELTAVIKQDITALNSAVVDLQLFCNSRNEGGVSSDTSSHSTTVVDDLKNRLMSTTKEFKDVLTMRTENLKVHENRRQLFSSNATKDSPNPFVRQRPLAVKSAAGAANNLPKWANGSASSSQLFP
;
A
#
# COMPACT_ATOMS: atom_id res chain seq x y z
N MET A 1 -56.82 27.70 -7.80
CA MET A 1 -55.67 28.55 -8.17
C MET A 1 -54.46 27.63 -8.38
N PRO A 2 -53.94 27.45 -9.60
CA PRO A 2 -52.81 26.55 -9.84
C PRO A 2 -51.49 27.18 -9.37
N VAL A 3 -50.66 26.38 -8.69
CA VAL A 3 -49.36 26.78 -8.16
C VAL A 3 -48.32 26.67 -9.27
N LYS A 4 -47.72 27.79 -9.68
CA LYS A 4 -46.67 27.83 -10.70
C LYS A 4 -45.34 27.40 -10.06
N LEU A 5 -44.88 26.19 -10.34
CA LEU A 5 -43.53 25.75 -9.97
C LEU A 5 -42.50 26.62 -10.70
N ALA A 6 -41.61 27.26 -9.93
CA ALA A 6 -40.47 28.00 -10.47
C ALA A 6 -39.53 27.01 -11.16
N GLN A 7 -39.45 27.08 -12.48
CA GLN A 7 -38.41 26.41 -13.26
C GLN A 7 -37.07 27.03 -12.88
N SER A 8 -36.28 26.35 -12.06
CA SER A 8 -34.85 26.62 -11.96
C SER A 8 -34.24 26.33 -13.34
N SER A 9 -34.05 27.39 -14.13
CA SER A 9 -33.42 27.30 -15.43
C SER A 9 -31.99 26.80 -15.24
N PHE A 10 -31.71 25.57 -15.66
CA PHE A 10 -30.36 25.04 -15.84
C PHE A 10 -29.68 25.75 -17.03
N ARG A 11 -29.62 27.09 -16.99
CA ARG A 11 -29.03 27.93 -18.02
C ARG A 11 -27.54 28.00 -17.78
N ASP A 12 -26.75 27.63 -18.77
CA ASP A 12 -25.31 27.82 -18.74
C ASP A 12 -25.00 29.33 -18.81
N ARG A 13 -24.68 29.93 -17.66
CA ARG A 13 -24.35 31.36 -17.52
C ARG A 13 -22.86 31.64 -17.69
N THR A 14 -22.06 30.65 -18.11
CA THR A 14 -20.61 30.79 -18.30
C THR A 14 -20.28 31.93 -19.28
N GLN A 15 -21.09 32.09 -20.33
CA GLN A 15 -20.93 33.17 -21.33
C GLN A 15 -21.20 34.57 -20.76
N GLU A 16 -22.22 34.71 -19.91
CA GLU A 16 -22.53 35.96 -19.21
C GLU A 16 -21.37 36.36 -18.28
N PHE A 17 -20.85 35.38 -17.53
CA PHE A 17 -19.69 35.57 -16.65
C PHE A 17 -18.43 35.98 -17.44
N GLN A 18 -18.11 35.28 -18.53
CA GLN A 18 -16.97 35.62 -19.39
C GLN A 18 -17.10 37.04 -19.96
N SER A 19 -18.30 37.43 -20.40
CA SER A 19 -18.57 38.77 -20.93
C SER A 19 -18.37 39.88 -19.88
N VAL A 20 -18.77 39.62 -18.62
CA VAL A 20 -18.56 40.55 -17.50
C VAL A 20 -17.07 40.65 -17.15
N ALA A 21 -16.35 39.52 -17.12
CA ALA A 21 -14.92 39.48 -16.83
C ALA A 21 -14.08 40.21 -17.90
N GLU A 22 -14.40 40.01 -19.19
CA GLU A 22 -13.82 40.73 -20.33
C GLU A 22 -14.00 42.26 -20.18
N ARG A 23 -15.21 42.70 -19.81
CA ARG A 23 -15.54 44.12 -19.62
C ARG A 23 -14.73 44.73 -18.47
N LEU A 24 -14.60 44.01 -17.36
CA LEU A 24 -13.81 44.44 -16.20
C LEU A 24 -12.31 44.53 -16.54
N ARG A 25 -11.76 43.55 -17.27
CA ARG A 25 -10.36 43.61 -17.74
C ARG A 25 -10.12 44.83 -18.62
N LYS A 26 -11.06 45.12 -19.53
CA LYS A 26 -10.95 46.25 -20.46
C LYS A 26 -11.07 47.60 -19.75
N SER A 27 -11.85 47.69 -18.66
CA SER A 27 -11.91 48.89 -17.82
C SER A 27 -10.62 49.13 -17.02
N PHE A 28 -9.93 48.08 -16.56
CA PHE A 28 -8.62 48.23 -15.92
C PHE A 28 -7.50 48.59 -16.90
N SER A 29 -7.66 48.25 -18.19
CA SER A 29 -6.69 48.54 -19.25
C SER A 29 -6.89 49.90 -19.92
N SER A 30 -8.07 50.51 -19.75
CA SER A 30 -8.51 51.72 -20.47
C SER A 30 -8.94 52.81 -19.49
N GLY A 31 -8.07 53.15 -18.52
CA GLY A 31 -8.20 54.35 -17.71
C GLY A 31 -7.29 55.46 -18.27
N PRO A 32 -7.79 56.68 -18.54
CA PRO A 32 -6.95 57.78 -18.97
C PRO A 32 -6.14 58.32 -17.78
N GLY A 33 -4.81 58.20 -17.86
CA GLY A 33 -3.83 59.07 -17.20
C GLY A 33 -3.79 59.07 -15.67
N GLN A 34 -2.77 58.42 -15.11
CA GLN A 34 -1.94 59.01 -14.05
C GLN A 34 -0.58 58.29 -13.97
N ASN A 35 0.43 58.97 -14.50
CA ASN A 35 1.85 58.68 -14.24
C ASN A 35 2.11 58.93 -12.74
N GLY A 36 2.28 57.86 -11.96
CA GLY A 36 2.88 57.90 -10.63
C GLY A 36 4.05 56.92 -10.59
N PRO A 37 5.27 57.33 -10.23
CA PRO A 37 6.40 56.42 -10.20
C PRO A 37 6.29 55.49 -8.99
N SER A 38 6.46 54.18 -9.26
CA SER A 38 7.09 53.21 -8.36
C SER A 38 6.38 52.86 -7.03
N SER A 39 5.41 51.94 -7.10
CA SER A 39 5.07 51.02 -5.97
C SER A 39 4.40 49.71 -6.45
N SER A 40 4.58 49.35 -7.73
CA SER A 40 3.99 48.12 -8.31
C SER A 40 4.93 46.92 -8.26
N THR A 41 6.23 47.13 -8.05
CA THR A 41 7.24 46.06 -7.95
C THR A 41 7.09 45.27 -6.65
N SER A 42 6.84 45.92 -5.50
CA SER A 42 6.71 45.23 -4.21
C SER A 42 5.48 44.31 -4.12
N ARG A 43 4.33 44.73 -4.68
CA ARG A 43 3.12 43.87 -4.72
C ARG A 43 3.24 42.70 -5.69
N ALA A 44 3.94 42.88 -6.81
CA ALA A 44 4.20 41.81 -7.76
C ALA A 44 5.19 40.77 -7.18
N GLU A 45 6.20 41.22 -6.43
CA GLU A 45 7.16 40.34 -5.75
C GLU A 45 6.51 39.57 -4.59
N GLU A 46 5.67 40.21 -3.79
CA GLU A 46 4.92 39.57 -2.69
C GLU A 46 3.88 38.56 -3.21
N GLN A 47 3.20 38.85 -4.32
CA GLN A 47 2.31 37.87 -4.97
C GLN A 47 3.11 36.67 -5.53
N ARG A 48 4.30 36.90 -6.07
CA ARG A 48 5.15 35.83 -6.61
C ARG A 48 5.70 34.93 -5.51
N SER A 49 6.05 35.49 -4.34
CA SER A 49 6.50 34.71 -3.18
C SER A 49 5.36 33.85 -2.62
N VAL A 50 4.15 34.40 -2.45
CA VAL A 50 2.98 33.65 -1.96
C VAL A 50 2.65 32.46 -2.88
N VAL A 51 2.71 32.64 -4.20
CA VAL A 51 2.51 31.55 -5.17
C VAL A 51 3.62 30.51 -5.11
N ALA A 52 4.88 30.93 -4.97
CA ALA A 52 6.01 30.00 -4.82
C ALA A 52 5.90 29.17 -3.53
N HIS A 53 5.50 29.79 -2.41
CA HIS A 53 5.30 29.09 -1.14
C HIS A 53 4.12 28.11 -1.18
N GLN A 54 3.03 28.45 -1.85
CA GLN A 54 1.91 27.51 -2.07
C GLN A 54 2.34 26.34 -2.95
N SER A 55 3.17 26.59 -3.97
CA SER A 55 3.72 25.54 -4.83
C SER A 55 4.59 24.56 -4.05
N GLU A 56 5.45 25.06 -3.15
CA GLU A 56 6.29 24.23 -2.28
C GLU A 56 5.47 23.40 -1.30
N PHE A 57 4.44 23.99 -0.67
CA PHE A 57 3.50 23.23 0.16
C PHE A 57 2.86 22.09 -0.63
N ASN A 58 2.28 22.40 -1.79
CA ASN A 58 1.61 21.42 -2.64
C ASN A 58 2.58 20.31 -3.09
N ARG A 59 3.82 20.67 -3.42
CA ARG A 59 4.87 19.72 -3.83
C ARG A 59 5.22 18.76 -2.70
N ARG A 60 5.41 19.27 -1.48
CA ARG A 60 5.69 18.45 -0.28
C ARG A 60 4.50 17.56 0.06
N ALA A 61 3.29 18.11 0.10
CA ALA A 61 2.06 17.38 0.34
C ALA A 61 1.85 16.25 -0.69
N SER A 62 2.08 16.53 -1.98
CA SER A 62 1.96 15.53 -3.05
C SER A 62 2.97 14.39 -2.89
N LYS A 63 4.23 14.73 -2.53
CA LYS A 63 5.28 13.73 -2.28
C LYS A 63 4.91 12.82 -1.11
N ILE A 64 4.37 13.37 -0.02
CA ILE A 64 3.91 12.62 1.14
C ILE A 64 2.73 11.72 0.75
N GLY A 65 1.72 12.27 0.08
CA GLY A 65 0.55 11.52 -0.36
C GLY A 65 0.91 10.35 -1.28
N PHE A 66 1.86 10.55 -2.19
CA PHE A 66 2.41 9.49 -3.04
C PHE A 66 3.16 8.44 -2.22
N GLY A 67 4.02 8.86 -1.29
CA GLY A 67 4.76 7.93 -0.42
C GLY A 67 3.82 7.09 0.45
N ILE A 68 2.76 7.68 1.03
CA ILE A 68 1.73 6.93 1.76
C ILE A 68 1.11 5.85 0.85
N HIS A 69 0.73 6.22 -0.37
CA HIS A 69 0.13 5.27 -1.31
C HIS A 69 1.08 4.10 -1.65
N GLN A 70 2.36 4.39 -1.91
CA GLN A 70 3.37 3.35 -2.15
C GLN A 70 3.52 2.42 -0.94
N THR A 71 3.56 2.97 0.27
CA THR A 71 3.61 2.18 1.51
C THR A 71 2.38 1.30 1.66
N SER A 72 1.17 1.82 1.38
CA SER A 72 -0.07 1.03 1.41
C SER A 72 -0.05 -0.13 0.40
N GLN A 73 0.56 0.04 -0.78
CA GLN A 73 0.73 -1.05 -1.75
C GLN A 73 1.66 -2.15 -1.23
N LYS A 74 2.83 -1.76 -0.67
CA LYS A 74 3.76 -2.71 -0.03
C LYS A 74 3.07 -3.44 1.13
N LEU A 75 2.27 -2.73 1.91
CA LEU A 75 1.49 -3.28 3.00
C LEU A 75 0.44 -4.28 2.52
N SER A 76 -0.25 -3.99 1.42
CA SER A 76 -1.18 -4.93 0.79
C SER A 76 -0.49 -6.22 0.35
N LYS A 77 0.76 -6.13 -0.14
CA LYS A 77 1.59 -7.30 -0.46
C LYS A 77 1.98 -8.06 0.80
N LEU A 78 2.46 -7.37 1.84
CA LEU A 78 2.79 -7.96 3.13
C LEU A 78 1.59 -8.71 3.73
N ALA A 79 0.39 -8.13 3.65
CA ALA A 79 -0.85 -8.76 4.13
C ALA A 79 -1.14 -10.07 3.41
N LYS A 80 -0.92 -10.14 2.08
CA LYS A 80 -1.09 -11.38 1.31
C LYS A 80 -0.09 -12.45 1.75
N LEU A 81 1.17 -12.08 1.97
CA LEU A 81 2.20 -13.01 2.44
C LEU A 81 1.92 -13.48 3.88
N ALA A 82 1.49 -12.58 4.76
CA ALA A 82 1.15 -12.90 6.14
C ALA A 82 -0.04 -13.87 6.26
N LYS A 83 -0.97 -13.85 5.28
CA LYS A 83 -2.09 -14.81 5.17
C LYS A 83 -1.67 -16.17 4.62
N ARG A 84 -0.54 -16.28 3.92
CA ARG A 84 -0.04 -17.56 3.41
C ARG A 84 0.52 -18.37 4.56
N THR A 85 -0.13 -19.49 4.83
CA THR A 85 0.13 -20.42 5.94
C THR A 85 0.69 -21.77 5.44
N SER A 86 1.37 -21.76 4.29
CA SER A 86 1.94 -22.98 3.70
C SER A 86 3.19 -23.43 4.47
N VAL A 87 3.33 -24.74 4.66
CA VAL A 87 4.51 -25.37 5.31
C VAL A 87 5.67 -25.59 4.34
N PHE A 88 5.41 -25.56 3.03
CA PHE A 88 6.41 -25.87 2.01
C PHE A 88 7.08 -24.62 1.41
N ASP A 89 6.46 -23.46 1.61
CA ASP A 89 6.89 -22.20 1.02
C ASP A 89 6.68 -21.11 2.07
N ASP A 90 7.65 -20.98 2.97
CA ASP A 90 7.62 -20.04 4.09
C ASP A 90 8.13 -18.65 3.64
N PRO A 91 7.25 -17.64 3.53
CA PRO A 91 7.62 -16.31 3.04
C PRO A 91 8.35 -15.46 4.11
N THR A 92 9.02 -16.06 5.10
CA THR A 92 9.58 -15.33 6.25
C THR A 92 10.59 -14.26 5.84
N MET A 93 11.48 -14.54 4.89
CA MET A 93 12.48 -13.56 4.42
C MET A 93 11.81 -12.36 3.74
N GLU A 94 10.86 -12.59 2.83
CA GLU A 94 10.15 -11.54 2.12
C GLU A 94 9.28 -10.70 3.07
N ILE A 95 8.67 -11.34 4.07
CA ILE A 95 7.95 -10.66 5.16
C ILE A 95 8.89 -9.76 5.95
N GLN A 96 10.07 -10.24 6.34
CA GLN A 96 11.05 -9.45 7.10
C GLN A 96 11.54 -8.23 6.30
N GLU A 97 11.88 -8.43 5.03
CA GLU A 97 12.32 -7.35 4.13
C GLU A 97 11.23 -6.29 3.95
N LEU A 98 10.01 -6.70 3.58
CA LEU A 98 8.89 -5.78 3.43
C LEU A 98 8.56 -5.06 4.73
N THR A 99 8.66 -5.74 5.87
CA THR A 99 8.46 -5.13 7.20
C THR A 99 9.49 -4.05 7.47
N ALA A 100 10.77 -4.31 7.17
CA ALA A 100 11.84 -3.33 7.36
C ALA A 100 11.64 -2.10 6.46
N VAL A 101 11.34 -2.31 5.17
CA VAL A 101 11.08 -1.22 4.21
C VAL A 101 9.86 -0.40 4.62
N ILE A 102 8.74 -1.04 4.98
CA ILE A 102 7.52 -0.34 5.40
C ILE A 102 7.77 0.47 6.68
N LYS A 103 8.52 -0.10 7.64
CA LYS A 103 8.89 0.63 8.86
C LYS A 103 9.70 1.89 8.53
N GLN A 104 10.70 1.77 7.65
CA GLN A 104 11.50 2.90 7.19
C GLN A 104 10.64 3.96 6.49
N ASP A 105 9.76 3.54 5.58
CA ASP A 105 8.86 4.44 4.86
C ASP A 105 7.94 5.20 5.83
N ILE A 106 7.32 4.50 6.80
CA ILE A 106 6.45 5.13 7.81
C ILE A 106 7.24 6.14 8.66
N THR A 107 8.47 5.83 9.07
CA THR A 107 9.31 6.77 9.82
C THR A 107 9.63 8.01 8.99
N ALA A 108 10.02 7.84 7.73
CA ALA A 108 10.30 8.95 6.83
C ALA A 108 9.06 9.80 6.55
N LEU A 109 7.90 9.16 6.36
CA LEU A 109 6.62 9.84 6.14
C LEU A 109 6.17 10.62 7.39
N ASN A 110 6.34 10.06 8.59
CA ASN A 110 6.05 10.78 9.83
C ASN A 110 6.90 12.05 9.95
N SER A 111 8.20 11.96 9.69
CA SER A 111 9.08 13.14 9.67
C SER A 111 8.60 14.18 8.65
N ALA A 112 8.29 13.74 7.43
CA ALA A 112 7.85 14.66 6.37
C ALA A 112 6.50 15.34 6.69
N VAL A 113 5.57 14.65 7.35
CA VAL A 113 4.29 15.23 7.82
C VAL A 113 4.53 16.27 8.91
N VAL A 114 5.42 15.99 9.87
CA VAL A 114 5.80 16.96 10.91
C VAL A 114 6.46 18.19 10.29
N ASP A 115 7.37 18.00 9.33
CA ASP A 115 8.02 19.10 8.62
C ASP A 115 7.01 19.94 7.81
N LEU A 116 6.02 19.29 7.19
CA LEU A 116 4.93 19.98 6.49
C LEU A 116 4.05 20.78 7.46
N GLN A 117 3.78 20.25 8.65
CA GLN A 117 3.02 20.94 9.69
C GLN A 117 3.79 22.17 10.20
N LEU A 118 5.08 22.04 10.47
CA LEU A 118 5.94 23.18 10.85
C LEU A 118 5.95 24.27 9.77
N PHE A 119 6.01 23.86 8.50
CA PHE A 119 5.91 24.78 7.36
C PHE A 119 4.54 25.49 7.28
N CYS A 120 3.45 24.80 7.64
CA CYS A 120 2.12 25.40 7.72
C CYS A 120 2.04 26.42 8.86
N ASN A 121 2.57 26.09 10.04
CA ASN A 121 2.51 26.94 11.22
C ASN A 121 3.35 28.22 11.05
N SER A 122 4.56 28.12 10.51
CA SER A 122 5.42 29.29 10.27
C SER A 122 4.80 30.30 9.29
N ARG A 123 3.96 29.82 8.37
CA ARG A 123 3.24 30.64 7.40
C ARG A 123 2.05 31.39 8.01
N ASN A 124 1.37 30.79 8.99
CA ASN A 124 0.19 31.41 9.62
C ASN A 124 0.54 32.70 10.37
N GLU A 125 1.77 32.80 10.90
CA GLU A 125 2.30 34.01 11.54
C GLU A 125 2.57 35.16 10.54
N GLY A 126 2.69 34.86 9.24
CA GLY A 126 3.10 35.80 8.19
C GLY A 126 1.97 36.56 7.48
N GLY A 127 0.74 36.56 8.00
CA GLY A 127 -0.37 37.35 7.43
C GLY A 127 -1.03 36.77 6.17
N VAL A 128 -0.99 35.44 5.99
CA VAL A 128 -1.66 34.75 4.87
C VAL A 128 -3.18 34.72 5.03
N SER A 129 -3.91 34.74 3.92
CA SER A 129 -5.38 34.62 3.90
C SER A 129 -5.87 33.40 4.68
N SER A 130 -6.88 33.61 5.53
CA SER A 130 -7.52 32.59 6.37
C SER A 130 -7.87 31.31 5.60
N ASP A 131 -8.39 31.45 4.37
CA ASP A 131 -8.82 30.31 3.55
C ASP A 131 -7.64 29.40 3.18
N THR A 132 -6.49 30.00 2.90
CA THR A 132 -5.29 29.24 2.50
C THR A 132 -4.67 28.53 3.69
N SER A 133 -4.69 29.15 4.86
CA SER A 133 -4.28 28.54 6.13
C SER A 133 -5.16 27.34 6.50
N SER A 134 -6.49 27.51 6.43
CA SER A 134 -7.46 26.46 6.70
C SER A 134 -7.30 25.27 5.74
N HIS A 135 -7.14 25.55 4.45
CA HIS A 135 -6.89 24.52 3.45
C HIS A 135 -5.60 23.74 3.74
N SER A 136 -4.49 24.45 4.03
CA SER A 136 -3.20 23.82 4.31
C SER A 136 -3.29 22.92 5.56
N THR A 137 -3.99 23.38 6.60
CA THR A 137 -4.22 22.61 7.83
C THR A 137 -5.02 21.34 7.56
N THR A 138 -6.12 21.45 6.80
CA THR A 138 -6.96 20.32 6.43
C THR A 138 -6.20 19.26 5.63
N VAL A 139 -5.33 19.70 4.71
CA VAL A 139 -4.48 18.78 3.94
C VAL A 139 -3.47 18.05 4.83
N VAL A 140 -2.85 18.74 5.80
CA VAL A 140 -1.95 18.10 6.76
C VAL A 140 -2.69 17.07 7.62
N ASP A 141 -3.90 17.40 8.08
CA ASP A 141 -4.73 16.51 8.87
C ASP A 141 -5.18 15.26 8.07
N ASP A 142 -5.55 15.42 6.80
CA ASP A 142 -5.85 14.29 5.91
C ASP A 142 -4.63 13.37 5.75
N LEU A 143 -3.46 13.94 5.46
CA LEU A 143 -2.22 13.17 5.31
C LEU A 143 -1.85 12.43 6.61
N LYS A 144 -1.99 13.09 7.75
CA LYS A 144 -1.78 12.49 9.08
C LYS A 144 -2.75 11.33 9.31
N ASN A 145 -4.04 11.52 9.05
CA ASN A 145 -5.04 10.47 9.21
C ASN A 145 -4.75 9.26 8.32
N ARG A 146 -4.42 9.48 7.04
CA ARG A 146 -4.06 8.41 6.10
C ARG A 146 -2.79 7.66 6.53
N LEU A 147 -1.78 8.37 7.05
CA LEU A 147 -0.57 7.75 7.59
C LEU A 147 -0.87 6.93 8.85
N MET A 148 -1.73 7.43 9.73
CA MET A 148 -2.18 6.71 10.93
C MET A 148 -2.96 5.44 10.57
N SER A 149 -3.87 5.51 9.58
CA SER A 149 -4.58 4.33 9.06
C SER A 149 -3.61 3.30 8.50
N THR A 150 -2.62 3.72 7.70
CA THR A 150 -1.58 2.84 7.15
C THR A 150 -0.74 2.19 8.26
N THR A 151 -0.39 2.96 9.29
CA THR A 151 0.36 2.47 10.45
C THR A 151 -0.44 1.46 11.27
N LYS A 152 -1.75 1.69 11.43
CA LYS A 152 -2.65 0.75 12.09
C LYS A 152 -2.74 -0.57 11.32
N GLU A 153 -2.97 -0.50 10.01
CA GLU A 153 -3.03 -1.69 9.16
C GLU A 153 -1.70 -2.47 9.19
N PHE A 154 -0.56 -1.78 9.21
CA PHE A 154 0.75 -2.41 9.37
C PHE A 154 0.86 -3.20 10.67
N LYS A 155 0.44 -2.61 11.79
CA LYS A 155 0.38 -3.31 13.07
C LYS A 155 -0.53 -4.54 13.00
N ASP A 156 -1.74 -4.38 12.46
CA ASP A 156 -2.73 -5.45 12.36
C ASP A 156 -2.18 -6.65 11.54
N VAL A 157 -1.48 -6.38 10.42
CA VAL A 157 -0.83 -7.42 9.59
C VAL A 157 0.28 -8.16 10.34
N LEU A 158 1.11 -7.46 11.11
CA LEU A 158 2.18 -8.10 11.92
C LEU A 158 1.61 -8.95 13.05
N THR A 159 0.54 -8.48 13.69
CA THR A 159 -0.20 -9.27 14.70
C THR A 159 -0.75 -10.55 14.09
N MET A 160 -1.40 -10.46 12.92
CA MET A 160 -1.91 -11.63 12.19
C MET A 160 -0.80 -12.62 11.82
N ARG A 161 0.38 -12.15 11.36
CA ARG A 161 1.52 -13.05 11.09
C ARG A 161 1.99 -13.76 12.36
N THR A 162 2.05 -13.06 13.47
CA THR A 162 2.45 -13.63 14.77
C THR A 162 1.48 -14.71 15.23
N GLU A 163 0.18 -14.47 15.09
CA GLU A 163 -0.86 -15.44 15.38
C GLU A 163 -0.75 -16.68 14.48
N ASN A 164 -0.59 -16.49 13.18
CA ASN A 164 -0.42 -17.60 12.23
C ASN A 164 0.81 -18.46 12.56
N LEU A 165 1.95 -17.85 12.91
CA LEU A 165 3.14 -18.57 13.35
C LEU A 165 2.88 -19.40 14.61
N LYS A 166 2.16 -18.85 15.58
CA LYS A 166 1.77 -19.57 16.80
C LYS A 166 0.87 -20.77 16.50
N VAL A 167 -0.11 -20.61 15.62
CA VAL A 167 -1.00 -21.69 15.18
C VAL A 167 -0.20 -22.79 14.46
N HIS A 168 0.74 -22.42 13.60
CA HIS A 168 1.61 -23.38 12.93
C HIS A 168 2.49 -24.15 13.89
N GLU A 169 3.09 -23.46 14.86
CA GLU A 169 3.94 -24.09 15.87
C GLU A 169 3.13 -25.05 16.76
N ASN A 170 1.95 -24.65 17.20
CA ASN A 170 1.05 -25.53 17.94
C ASN A 170 0.69 -26.78 17.12
N ARG A 171 0.28 -26.61 15.85
CA ARG A 171 -0.03 -27.75 14.97
C ARG A 171 1.18 -28.68 14.80
N ARG A 172 2.38 -28.11 14.61
CA ARG A 172 3.63 -28.88 14.51
C ARG A 172 3.86 -29.69 15.79
N GLN A 173 3.65 -29.12 16.97
CA GLN A 173 3.78 -29.83 18.23
C GLN A 173 2.77 -30.98 18.35
N LEU A 174 1.50 -30.79 17.99
CA LEU A 174 0.50 -31.87 18.03
C LEU A 174 0.89 -33.07 17.15
N PHE A 175 1.45 -32.84 15.96
CA PHE A 175 1.80 -33.92 15.03
C PHE A 175 3.25 -34.41 15.17
N SER A 176 4.15 -33.63 15.76
CA SER A 176 5.56 -34.01 15.99
C SER A 176 5.76 -34.74 17.32
N SER A 177 4.94 -34.47 18.34
CA SER A 177 5.10 -35.08 19.68
C SER A 177 4.57 -36.52 19.77
N ASN A 178 3.77 -36.95 18.79
CA ASN A 178 3.21 -38.31 18.73
C ASN A 178 4.11 -39.30 17.96
N ALA A 179 5.26 -38.87 17.43
CA ALA A 179 6.15 -39.77 16.69
C ALA A 179 7.02 -40.67 17.58
N THR A 180 7.09 -40.43 18.90
CA THR A 180 8.01 -41.15 19.81
C THR A 180 7.34 -41.89 20.97
N LYS A 181 6.01 -42.05 20.97
CA LYS A 181 5.32 -42.90 21.94
C LYS A 181 4.55 -44.01 21.22
N ASP A 182 5.21 -45.15 21.07
CA ASP A 182 4.64 -46.49 20.89
C ASP A 182 3.22 -46.56 20.31
N SER A 183 3.06 -46.12 19.06
CA SER A 183 1.91 -46.56 18.25
C SER A 183 2.46 -47.66 17.34
N PRO A 184 2.06 -48.94 17.52
CA PRO A 184 2.45 -49.98 16.58
C PRO A 184 1.89 -49.60 15.22
N ASN A 185 2.81 -49.30 14.32
CA ASN A 185 2.58 -48.91 12.94
C ASN A 185 1.44 -49.77 12.32
N PRO A 186 0.25 -49.20 12.01
CA PRO A 186 -0.91 -49.98 11.55
C PRO A 186 -0.72 -50.55 10.14
N PHE A 187 0.34 -50.10 9.45
CA PHE A 187 0.79 -50.64 8.16
C PHE A 187 1.81 -51.77 8.29
N VAL A 188 2.21 -52.15 9.51
CA VAL A 188 2.82 -53.46 9.77
C VAL A 188 1.69 -54.50 9.80
N ARG A 189 0.93 -54.58 8.71
CA ARG A 189 0.04 -55.70 8.46
C ARG A 189 0.92 -56.88 8.09
N GLN A 190 1.11 -57.73 9.09
CA GLN A 190 1.11 -59.19 8.96
C GLN A 190 2.03 -59.74 7.87
N ARG A 191 3.30 -59.93 8.21
CA ARG A 191 4.09 -60.99 7.58
C ARG A 191 3.58 -62.31 8.17
N PRO A 192 2.96 -63.23 7.41
CA PRO A 192 2.53 -64.50 7.95
C PRO A 192 3.77 -65.33 8.30
N LEU A 193 3.89 -65.71 9.58
CA LEU A 193 4.82 -66.75 10.01
C LEU A 193 4.25 -68.10 9.53
N ALA A 194 4.58 -68.47 8.30
CA ALA A 194 4.36 -69.83 7.82
C ALA A 194 5.50 -70.72 8.34
N VAL A 195 5.27 -71.34 9.50
CA VAL A 195 5.95 -72.58 9.86
C VAL A 195 5.24 -73.72 9.12
N LYS A 196 5.95 -74.38 8.20
CA LYS A 196 5.91 -75.83 7.96
C LYS A 196 6.86 -76.21 6.83
N SER A 197 7.61 -77.27 7.11
CA SER A 197 8.61 -77.91 6.27
C SER A 197 8.09 -78.38 4.91
N ALA A 198 9.08 -78.56 4.03
CA ALA A 198 9.21 -79.59 2.99
C ALA A 198 8.88 -79.20 1.54
N ALA A 199 9.93 -79.39 0.72
CA ALA A 199 9.94 -79.74 -0.70
C ALA A 199 9.49 -78.67 -1.72
N GLY A 200 10.49 -78.04 -2.34
CA GLY A 200 10.62 -77.91 -3.79
C GLY A 200 9.56 -77.11 -4.55
N ALA A 201 9.88 -75.86 -4.89
CA ALA A 201 9.52 -75.27 -6.18
C ALA A 201 10.26 -73.93 -6.34
N ALA A 202 11.23 -73.91 -7.25
CA ALA A 202 11.74 -72.66 -7.80
C ALA A 202 10.66 -71.99 -8.66
N ASN A 203 10.76 -70.67 -8.76
CA ASN A 203 10.04 -69.76 -9.65
C ASN A 203 8.68 -69.28 -9.15
N ASN A 204 8.67 -68.06 -8.61
CA ASN A 204 7.77 -66.99 -9.05
C ASN A 204 8.25 -65.64 -8.47
N LEU A 205 9.10 -64.94 -9.23
CA LEU A 205 9.47 -63.54 -8.96
C LEU A 205 8.33 -62.58 -9.40
N PRO A 206 8.12 -61.44 -8.71
CA PRO A 206 7.13 -60.42 -9.10
C PRO A 206 7.48 -59.67 -10.40
N LYS A 207 6.45 -59.38 -11.20
CA LYS A 207 6.50 -58.96 -12.62
C LYS A 207 6.91 -57.50 -12.92
N TRP A 208 7.55 -56.77 -12.00
CA TRP A 208 8.00 -55.38 -12.27
C TRP A 208 9.53 -55.25 -12.40
N ALA A 209 10.28 -56.33 -12.17
CA ALA A 209 11.74 -56.33 -12.18
C ALA A 209 12.34 -56.78 -13.53
N ASN A 210 11.78 -56.36 -14.66
CA ASN A 210 12.45 -56.54 -15.95
C ASN A 210 12.23 -55.34 -16.87
N GLY A 211 13.07 -54.33 -16.69
CA GLY A 211 13.21 -53.20 -17.61
C GLY A 211 14.67 -53.02 -17.97
N SER A 212 15.20 -53.90 -18.83
CA SER A 212 16.46 -53.64 -19.55
C SER A 212 16.56 -54.51 -20.80
N ALA A 213 16.44 -53.85 -21.95
CA ALA A 213 17.06 -54.16 -23.25
C ALA A 213 16.69 -52.95 -24.10
N SER A 214 17.54 -52.21 -24.82
CA SER A 214 18.84 -52.36 -25.50
C SER A 214 18.60 -51.46 -26.74
N SER A 215 19.50 -50.86 -27.50
CA SER A 215 20.93 -50.89 -27.70
C SER A 215 21.19 -49.71 -28.65
N SER A 216 22.35 -49.09 -28.54
CA SER A 216 22.96 -48.25 -29.57
C SER A 216 23.13 -49.01 -30.89
N GLN A 217 22.96 -48.35 -32.05
CA GLN A 217 23.81 -48.54 -33.23
C GLN A 217 23.65 -47.43 -34.31
N LEU A 218 24.78 -47.16 -34.96
CA LEU A 218 25.17 -46.07 -35.86
C LEU A 218 25.15 -46.53 -37.34
N PHE A 219 24.80 -45.60 -38.26
CA PHE A 219 25.30 -45.40 -39.66
C PHE A 219 25.01 -46.46 -40.76
N PRO A 220 25.09 -46.10 -42.08
CA PRO A 220 25.82 -45.01 -42.76
C PRO A 220 24.99 -43.85 -43.31
#